data_AF-A0A1V4TTY5-F1
#
_entry.id   AF-A0A1V4TTY5-F1
#
_cell.length_a   1.000
_cell.length_b   1.000
_cell.length_c   1.000
_cell.angle_alpha   90.00
_cell.angle_beta   90.00
_cell.angle_gamma   90.00
#
_symmetry.space_group_name_H-M   'P 1'
#
loop_
_entity.id
_entity.type
_entity.pdbx_description
1 polymer ?
#
loop_
_entity_poly.entity_id
_entity_poly.type
_entity_poly.pdbx_seq_one_letter_code
_entity_poly.pdbx_strand_id
1 'polypeptide(L)'
;MRGGNTGTSQIVLDTNVLVSGLLSPHGPPAAILNLVINGSVVTVLDIRIFEEYSDVLGRKKFGFPADAVQDLLAFIRREGLFVMPRPLSCPVPDPDDLPFIEVSLHTGTPIITGNVRHFQKSGAVVTTPAEYLKQYWSSSGS
;
A
#
# COMPACT_ATOMS: atom_id res chain seq x y z
N MET A 1 3.12 -31.41 -14.95
CA MET A 1 3.28 -30.73 -13.66
C MET A 1 3.13 -29.23 -13.90
N ARG A 2 1.95 -28.65 -13.64
CA ARG A 2 1.75 -27.20 -13.67
C ARG A 2 1.77 -26.73 -12.22
N GLY A 3 2.84 -26.03 -11.82
CA GLY A 3 2.89 -25.35 -10.54
C GLY A 3 1.84 -24.24 -10.53
N GLY A 4 0.81 -24.38 -9.70
CA GLY A 4 -0.10 -23.28 -9.41
C GLY A 4 0.69 -22.23 -8.64
N ASN A 5 0.97 -21.11 -9.27
CA ASN A 5 1.57 -19.96 -8.60
C ASN A 5 0.47 -19.24 -7.82
N THR A 6 0.02 -19.80 -6.69
CA THR A 6 -0.83 -19.08 -5.73
C THR A 6 0.07 -18.23 -4.85
N GLY A 7 0.78 -17.28 -5.46
CA GLY A 7 1.52 -16.26 -4.71
C GLY A 7 0.51 -15.26 -4.15
N THR A 8 0.55 -15.01 -2.84
CA THR A 8 -0.21 -13.91 -2.22
C THR A 8 0.10 -12.61 -2.97
N SER A 9 -0.94 -11.85 -3.33
CA SER A 9 -0.73 -10.61 -4.10
C SER A 9 -0.03 -9.57 -3.23
N GLN A 10 0.94 -8.87 -3.80
CA GLN A 10 1.74 -7.89 -3.08
C GLN A 10 1.43 -6.49 -3.61
N ILE A 11 1.38 -5.50 -2.71
CA ILE A 11 1.15 -4.10 -3.05
C ILE A 11 2.05 -3.16 -2.24
N VAL A 12 2.42 -2.02 -2.82
CA VAL A 12 2.91 -0.87 -2.05
C VAL A 12 1.71 0.04 -1.82
N LEU A 13 1.25 0.15 -0.57
CA LEU A 13 0.02 0.87 -0.25
C LEU A 13 0.32 2.34 0.07
N ASP A 14 -0.27 3.28 -0.65
CA ASP A 14 -0.18 4.71 -0.32
C ASP A 14 -0.96 5.00 0.98
N THR A 15 -0.39 5.84 1.84
CA THR A 15 -1.00 6.31 3.08
C THR A 15 -2.39 6.92 2.87
N ASN A 16 -2.66 7.58 1.74
CA ASN A 16 -3.98 8.14 1.44
C ASN A 16 -5.07 7.07 1.29
N VAL A 17 -4.72 5.88 0.79
CA VAL A 17 -5.66 4.75 0.62
C VAL A 17 -5.92 4.15 1.99
N LEU A 18 -4.87 4.01 2.82
CA LEU A 18 -4.99 3.55 4.19
C LEU A 18 -5.92 4.44 5.02
N VAL A 19 -5.69 5.77 5.00
CA VAL A 19 -6.54 6.76 5.66
C VAL A 19 -7.97 6.71 5.13
N SER A 20 -8.14 6.67 3.81
CA SER A 20 -9.47 6.64 3.19
C SER A 20 -10.26 5.37 3.50
N GLY A 21 -9.57 4.22 3.58
CA GLY A 21 -10.16 2.93 3.96
C GLY A 21 -10.58 2.88 5.43
N LEU A 22 -9.93 3.65 6.30
CA LEU A 22 -10.31 3.79 7.71
C LEU A 22 -11.43 4.82 7.93
N LEU A 23 -11.48 5.89 7.13
CA LEU A 23 -12.53 6.92 7.24
C LEU A 23 -13.88 6.48 6.70
N SER A 24 -13.89 5.62 5.68
CA SER A 24 -15.11 5.14 5.03
C SER A 24 -15.10 3.61 4.96
N PRO A 25 -16.09 2.90 5.52
CA PRO A 25 -16.19 1.44 5.41
C PRO A 25 -16.63 0.97 4.02
N HIS A 26 -16.86 1.90 3.09
CA HIS A 26 -17.34 1.62 1.74
C HIS A 26 -16.39 2.14 0.69
N GLY A 27 -16.41 1.46 -0.45
CA GLY A 27 -15.68 1.83 -1.65
C GLY A 27 -14.31 1.16 -1.79
N PRO A 28 -13.58 1.48 -2.87
CA PRO A 28 -12.35 0.79 -3.22
C PRO A 28 -11.25 0.82 -2.15
N PRO A 29 -10.94 1.95 -1.45
CA PRO A 29 -9.91 1.95 -0.40
C PRO A 29 -10.24 1.00 0.76
N ALA A 30 -11.50 0.95 1.19
CA ALA A 30 -11.95 0.05 2.25
C ALA A 30 -11.82 -1.42 1.84
N ALA A 31 -12.14 -1.74 0.58
CA ALA A 31 -11.98 -3.09 0.04
C ALA A 31 -10.50 -3.51 -0.04
N ILE A 32 -9.59 -2.62 -0.44
CA ILE A 32 -8.14 -2.88 -0.37
C ILE A 32 -7.71 -3.18 1.06
N LEU A 33 -8.12 -2.35 2.02
CA LEU A 33 -7.77 -2.54 3.44
C LEU A 33 -8.28 -3.89 3.96
N ASN A 34 -9.50 -4.30 3.59
CA ASN A 34 -10.04 -5.61 3.97
C ASN A 34 -9.22 -6.77 3.39
N LEU A 35 -8.76 -6.67 2.14
CA LEU A 35 -7.85 -7.66 1.54
C LEU A 35 -6.49 -7.72 2.24
N VAL A 36 -6.00 -6.60 2.76
CA VAL A 36 -4.77 -6.56 3.56
C VAL A 36 -4.98 -7.23 4.92
N ILE A 37 -6.04 -6.84 5.65
CA ILE A 37 -6.33 -7.36 7.00
C ILE A 37 -6.61 -8.87 6.99
N ASN A 38 -7.24 -9.38 5.93
CA ASN A 38 -7.54 -10.82 5.82
C ASN A 38 -6.37 -11.65 5.23
N GLY A 39 -5.24 -11.02 4.92
CA GLY A 39 -4.05 -11.68 4.39
C GLY A 39 -4.12 -12.11 2.92
N SER A 40 -5.16 -11.73 2.18
CA SER A 40 -5.25 -12.00 0.74
C SER A 40 -4.27 -11.15 -0.07
N VAL A 41 -3.93 -9.98 0.45
CA VAL A 41 -2.96 -9.05 -0.10
C VAL A 41 -1.94 -8.68 0.98
N VAL A 42 -0.66 -8.66 0.65
CA VAL A 42 0.43 -8.30 1.57
C VAL A 42 0.99 -6.93 1.19
N THR A 43 1.15 -6.05 2.18
CA THR A 43 1.82 -4.77 1.97
C THR A 43 3.33 -4.95 1.92
N VAL A 44 3.98 -4.37 0.92
CA VAL A 44 5.42 -4.28 0.78
C VAL A 44 5.83 -2.86 1.13
N LEU A 45 6.75 -2.72 2.05
CA LEU A 45 7.12 -1.42 2.61
C LEU A 45 8.56 -1.43 3.13
N ASP A 46 9.11 -0.26 3.37
CA ASP A 46 10.31 -0.12 4.20
C ASP A 46 9.95 0.59 5.52
N ILE A 47 10.98 0.92 6.31
CA ILE A 47 10.75 1.59 7.59
C ILE A 47 10.18 3.00 7.44
N ARG A 48 10.52 3.73 6.37
CA ARG A 48 10.08 5.11 6.16
C ARG A 48 8.57 5.17 5.88
N ILE A 49 8.08 4.25 5.04
CA ILE A 49 6.63 4.10 4.78
C ILE A 49 5.89 3.73 6.08
N PHE A 50 6.45 2.80 6.86
CA PHE A 50 5.83 2.39 8.13
C PHE A 50 5.76 3.54 9.15
N GLU A 51 6.82 4.34 9.26
CA GLU A 51 6.86 5.54 10.10
C GLU A 51 5.84 6.58 9.62
N GLU A 52 5.71 6.79 8.31
CA GLU A 52 4.68 7.67 7.75
C GLU A 52 3.27 7.21 8.13
N TYR A 53 2.98 5.91 8.06
CA TYR A 53 1.68 5.40 8.51
C TYR A 53 1.42 5.75 9.98
N SER A 54 2.40 5.50 10.85
CA SER A 54 2.30 5.82 12.28
C SER A 54 2.02 7.31 12.50
N ASP A 55 2.79 8.17 11.82
CA ASP A 55 2.68 9.62 11.95
C ASP A 55 1.38 10.17 11.40
N VAL A 56 0.89 9.64 10.27
CA VAL A 56 -0.34 10.10 9.64
C VAL A 56 -1.57 9.61 10.40
N LEU A 57 -1.65 8.32 10.74
CA LEU A 57 -2.78 7.75 11.47
C LEU A 57 -2.90 8.29 12.90
N GLY A 58 -1.78 8.69 13.52
CA GLY A 58 -1.76 9.33 14.83
C GLY A 58 -2.29 10.77 14.87
N ARG A 59 -2.59 11.40 13.72
CA ARG A 59 -3.04 12.81 13.69
C ARG A 59 -4.46 12.95 14.21
N LYS A 60 -4.64 13.77 15.26
CA LYS A 60 -5.94 14.07 15.88
C LYS A 60 -7.05 14.46 14.89
N LYS A 61 -6.71 15.10 13.77
CA LYS A 61 -7.67 15.54 12.74
C LYS A 61 -8.50 14.39 12.13
N PHE A 62 -8.00 13.16 12.18
CA PHE A 62 -8.73 12.00 11.66
C PHE A 62 -9.66 11.37 12.71
N GLY A 63 -9.42 11.60 14.00
CA GLY A 63 -10.28 11.09 15.08
C GLY A 63 -10.28 9.56 15.23
N PHE A 64 -9.26 8.86 14.72
CA PHE A 64 -9.17 7.40 14.87
C PHE A 64 -8.93 6.99 16.33
N PRO A 65 -9.57 5.92 16.82
CA PRO A 65 -9.25 5.34 18.13
C PRO A 65 -7.79 4.89 18.19
N ALA A 66 -7.08 5.25 19.24
CA ALA A 66 -5.64 5.00 19.35
C ALA A 66 -5.31 3.50 19.39
N ASP A 67 -6.12 2.71 20.09
CA ASP A 67 -6.04 1.25 20.14
C ASP A 67 -6.19 0.63 18.74
N ALA A 68 -7.21 1.04 17.97
CA ALA A 68 -7.42 0.55 16.62
C ALA A 68 -6.24 0.88 15.67
N VAL A 69 -5.65 2.08 15.80
CA VAL A 69 -4.45 2.45 15.04
C VAL A 69 -3.27 1.57 15.44
N GLN A 70 -3.03 1.36 16.74
CA GLN A 70 -1.94 0.52 17.22
C GLN A 70 -2.09 -0.94 16.77
N ASP A 71 -3.30 -1.50 16.82
CA ASP A 71 -3.58 -2.87 16.38
C ASP A 71 -3.32 -3.04 14.88
N LEU A 72 -3.75 -2.08 14.06
CA LEU A 72 -3.49 -2.09 12.62
C LEU A 72 -2.00 -1.97 12.30
N LEU A 73 -1.28 -1.05 12.95
CA LEU A 73 0.15 -0.90 12.75
C LEU A 73 0.92 -2.14 13.22
N ALA A 74 0.52 -2.75 14.34
CA ALA A 74 1.10 -4.00 14.81
C ALA A 74 0.85 -5.16 13.84
N PHE A 75 -0.35 -5.22 13.23
CA PHE A 75 -0.65 -6.16 12.16
C PHE A 75 0.23 -5.94 10.94
N ILE A 76 0.30 -4.72 10.40
CA ILE A 76 1.13 -4.39 9.22
C ILE A 76 2.61 -4.67 9.51
N ARG A 77 3.09 -4.39 10.72
CA ARG A 77 4.47 -4.67 11.11
C ARG A 77 4.78 -6.17 11.11
N ARG A 78 3.80 -7.00 11.48
CA ARG A 78 3.97 -8.45 11.60
C ARG A 78 3.79 -9.17 10.26
N GLU A 79 2.78 -8.79 9.49
CA GLU A 79 2.39 -9.48 8.25
C GLU A 79 2.94 -8.81 6.98
N GLY A 80 3.38 -7.55 7.07
CA GLY A 80 3.95 -6.81 5.95
C GLY A 80 5.35 -7.31 5.56
N LEU A 81 5.67 -7.19 4.28
CA LEU A 81 6.98 -7.54 3.73
C LEU A 81 7.91 -6.32 3.77
N PHE A 82 8.83 -6.31 4.73
CA PHE A 82 9.83 -5.24 4.86
C PHE A 82 11.00 -5.43 3.91
N VAL A 83 11.33 -4.40 3.14
CA VAL A 83 12.45 -4.39 2.18
C VAL A 83 13.39 -3.19 2.43
N MET A 84 14.58 -3.25 1.84
CA MET A 84 15.59 -2.18 1.92
C MET A 84 15.97 -1.74 0.50
N PRO A 85 15.20 -0.83 -0.13
CA PRO A 85 15.49 -0.39 -1.48
C PRO A 85 16.76 0.47 -1.51
N ARG A 86 17.41 0.52 -2.68
CA ARG A 86 18.52 1.46 -2.88
C ARG A 86 17.95 2.87 -3.09
N PRO A 87 18.51 3.91 -2.45
CA PRO A 87 18.08 5.28 -2.67
C PRO A 87 18.18 5.67 -4.15
N LEU A 88 17.15 6.32 -4.67
CA LEU A 88 17.14 6.87 -6.01
C LEU A 88 17.70 8.30 -5.98
N SER A 89 18.54 8.61 -6.97
CA SER A 89 19.11 9.96 -7.13
C SER A 89 18.37 10.80 -8.17
N CYS A 90 17.17 10.38 -8.59
CA CYS A 90 16.39 11.11 -9.58
C CYS A 90 15.53 12.21 -8.94
N PRO A 91 15.34 13.35 -9.62
CA PRO A 91 14.38 14.35 -9.17
C PRO A 91 12.97 13.78 -9.28
N VAL A 92 12.29 13.62 -8.15
CA VAL A 92 10.85 13.39 -8.09
C VAL A 92 10.11 14.68 -7.77
N PRO A 93 8.81 14.81 -8.14
CA PRO A 93 8.03 16.00 -7.84
C PRO A 93 7.86 16.27 -6.34
N ASP A 94 7.69 15.22 -5.54
CA ASP A 94 7.51 15.29 -4.09
C ASP A 94 8.48 14.31 -3.40
N PRO A 95 9.41 14.79 -2.56
CA PRO A 95 10.33 13.93 -1.80
C PRO A 95 9.62 12.91 -0.90
N ASP A 96 8.40 13.20 -0.45
CA ASP A 96 7.64 12.29 0.43
C ASP A 96 7.15 11.05 -0.34
N ASP A 97 7.07 11.10 -1.67
CA ASP A 97 6.72 9.94 -2.50
C ASP A 97 7.91 8.98 -2.73
N LEU A 98 9.16 9.42 -2.45
CA LEU A 98 10.37 8.64 -2.73
C LEU A 98 10.35 7.23 -2.13
N PRO A 99 10.00 7.04 -0.83
CA PRO A 99 10.01 5.71 -0.24
C PRO A 99 9.11 4.71 -0.99
N PHE A 100 7.91 5.14 -1.39
CA PHE A 100 6.96 4.30 -2.14
C PHE A 100 7.49 3.94 -3.54
N ILE A 101 8.07 4.92 -4.23
CA ILE A 101 8.68 4.74 -5.56
C ILE A 101 9.86 3.77 -5.47
N GLU A 102 10.75 3.98 -4.50
CA GLU A 102 11.94 3.17 -4.28
C GLU A 102 11.59 1.72 -3.96
N VAL A 103 10.62 1.49 -3.07
CA VAL A 103 10.11 0.14 -2.77
C VAL A 103 9.51 -0.50 -4.01
N SER A 104 8.62 0.20 -4.73
CA SER A 104 7.95 -0.33 -5.92
C SER A 104 8.94 -0.72 -7.02
N LEU A 105 9.92 0.14 -7.30
CA LEU A 105 10.95 -0.15 -8.31
C LEU A 105 11.90 -1.27 -7.87
N HIS A 106 12.18 -1.38 -6.57
CA HIS A 106 13.03 -2.44 -6.03
C HIS A 106 12.39 -3.82 -6.13
N THR A 107 11.07 -3.93 -5.88
CA THR A 107 10.38 -5.21 -5.81
C THR A 107 9.55 -5.55 -7.05
N GLY A 108 9.31 -4.59 -7.94
CA GLY A 108 8.38 -4.73 -9.07
C GLY A 108 6.91 -4.76 -8.64
N THR A 109 6.61 -4.35 -7.40
CA THR A 109 5.27 -4.37 -6.81
C THR A 109 4.52 -3.07 -7.16
N PRO A 110 3.23 -3.12 -7.54
CA PRO A 110 2.49 -1.92 -7.89
C PRO A 110 2.19 -1.03 -6.68
N ILE A 111 2.24 0.29 -6.88
CA ILE A 111 1.77 1.31 -5.95
C ILE A 111 0.26 1.46 -6.09
N ILE A 112 -0.47 1.33 -4.99
CA ILE A 112 -1.91 1.53 -4.91
C ILE A 112 -2.18 2.89 -4.30
N THR A 113 -2.69 3.83 -5.09
CA THR A 113 -2.83 5.24 -4.69
C THR A 113 -4.11 5.88 -5.22
N GLY A 114 -4.69 6.80 -4.43
CA GLY A 114 -5.71 7.74 -4.92
C GLY A 114 -5.17 8.94 -5.69
N ASN A 115 -3.86 9.19 -5.64
CA ASN A 115 -3.18 10.38 -6.16
C ASN A 115 -2.19 10.03 -7.30
N VAL A 116 -2.64 9.32 -8.33
CA VAL A 116 -1.78 8.83 -9.44
C VAL A 116 -0.82 9.89 -10.01
N ARG A 117 -1.25 11.16 -10.08
CA ARG A 117 -0.44 12.30 -10.55
C ARG A 117 0.90 12.49 -9.81
N HIS A 118 0.99 12.11 -8.55
CA HIS A 118 2.20 12.23 -7.73
C HIS A 118 3.30 11.26 -8.21
N PHE A 119 2.88 10.09 -8.67
CA PHE A 119 3.77 9.03 -9.15
C PHE A 119 3.97 9.05 -10.68
N GLN A 120 3.32 9.97 -11.39
CA GLN A 120 3.49 10.12 -12.83
C GLN A 120 4.96 10.44 -13.13
N LYS A 121 5.58 9.64 -14.02
CA LYS A 121 6.99 9.71 -14.44
C LYS A 121 8.02 9.09 -13.48
N SER A 122 7.58 8.42 -12.41
CA SER A 122 8.50 7.69 -11.51
C SER A 122 9.09 6.42 -12.14
N GLY A 123 8.43 5.85 -13.16
CA GLY A 123 8.76 4.54 -13.72
C GLY A 123 8.17 3.36 -12.93
N ALA A 124 7.58 3.62 -11.76
CA ALA A 124 6.87 2.62 -10.98
C ALA A 124 5.55 2.20 -11.66
N VAL A 125 5.10 0.97 -11.39
CA VAL A 125 3.75 0.54 -11.76
C VAL A 125 2.77 1.17 -10.76
N VAL A 126 1.83 1.97 -11.24
CA VAL A 126 0.88 2.71 -10.41
C VAL A 126 -0.54 2.34 -10.83
N THR A 127 -1.40 2.06 -9.86
CA THR A 127 -2.82 1.77 -10.13
C THR A 127 -3.71 2.35 -9.04
N THR A 128 -4.95 2.68 -9.41
CA THR A 128 -5.95 3.09 -8.42
C THR A 128 -6.51 1.89 -7.66
N PRO A 129 -7.05 2.08 -6.44
CA PRO A 129 -7.74 1.01 -5.71
C PRO A 129 -8.82 0.30 -6.54
N ALA A 130 -9.59 1.05 -7.34
CA ALA A 130 -10.68 0.48 -8.15
C ALA A 130 -10.16 -0.40 -9.29
N GLU A 131 -9.12 0.04 -9.98
CA GLU A 131 -8.49 -0.72 -11.07
C GLU A 131 -7.81 -1.99 -10.54
N TYR A 132 -7.08 -1.89 -9.43
CA TYR A 132 -6.46 -3.05 -8.80
C TYR A 132 -7.49 -4.11 -8.40
N LEU A 133 -8.59 -3.71 -7.76
CA LEU A 133 -9.65 -4.65 -7.36
C LEU A 133 -10.28 -5.36 -8.57
N LYS A 134 -10.51 -4.62 -9.67
CA LYS A 134 -11.02 -5.21 -10.92
C LYS A 134 -10.07 -6.28 -11.46
N GLN A 135 -8.77 -6.02 -11.46
CA GLN A 135 -7.75 -6.99 -11.89
C GLN A 135 -7.72 -8.19 -10.94
N TYR A 136 -7.64 -7.94 -9.63
CA TYR A 136 -7.57 -8.94 -8.58
C TYR A 136 -8.71 -9.99 -8.68
N TRP A 137 -9.95 -9.55 -8.85
CA TRP A 137 -11.10 -10.46 -8.98
C TRP A 137 -11.19 -11.15 -10.34
N SER A 138 -10.71 -10.50 -11.41
CA SER A 138 -10.65 -11.14 -12.73
C SER A 138 -9.66 -12.31 -12.75
N SER A 139 -8.55 -12.19 -12.00
CA SER A 139 -7.53 -13.24 -11.87
C SER A 139 -7.92 -14.34 -10.88
N SER A 140 -8.76 -14.03 -9.88
CA SER A 140 -9.17 -14.99 -8.84
C SER A 140 -10.38 -15.86 -9.23
N GLY A 141 -11.08 -15.50 -10.32
CA GLY A 141 -12.27 -16.21 -10.82
C GLY A 141 -12.01 -17.16 -12.00
N SER A 142 -10.74 -17.48 -12.31
CA SER A 142 -10.35 -18.40 -13.39
C SER A 142 -9.89 -19.75 -12.87
#